data_AF-A0A1V1TQ02-F1
#
_entry.id   AF-A0A1V1TQ02-F1
#
_cell.length_a   1.000
_cell.length_b   1.000
_cell.length_c   1.000
_cell.angle_alpha   90.00
_cell.angle_beta   90.00
_cell.angle_gamma   90.00
#
_symmetry.space_group_name_H-M   'P 1'
#
loop_
_entity.id
_entity.type
_entity.pdbx_description
1 polymer ?
#
loop_
_entity_poly.entity_id
_entity_poly.type
_entity_poly.pdbx_seq_one_letter_code
_entity_poly.pdbx_strand_id
1 'polypeptide(L)'
;MDKRDRGGSYLKALLDLGADVEAVDNMGWRALHTVIKPGPGNVFMEYQLDYIKVLLEYAPHKVDLDARTNQGQTPMSLLIGSYIKYPEFPGPDD
;
A
#
# COMPACT_ATOMS: atom_id res chain seq x y z
N MET A 1 -15.48 15.82 11.97
CA MET A 1 -14.62 15.10 11.01
C MET A 1 -14.07 13.85 11.69
N ASP A 2 -14.52 12.68 11.24
CA ASP A 2 -14.03 11.39 11.76
C ASP A 2 -12.53 11.23 11.42
N LYS A 3 -11.74 10.69 12.35
CA LYS A 3 -10.28 10.56 12.17
C LYS A 3 -9.91 9.53 11.08
N ARG A 4 -10.88 8.71 10.66
CA ARG A 4 -10.76 7.66 9.63
C ARG A 4 -10.70 8.19 8.19
N ASP A 5 -11.12 9.43 7.94
CA ASP A 5 -11.21 9.98 6.57
C ASP A 5 -9.95 10.73 6.09
N ARG A 6 -8.96 10.98 6.95
CA ARG A 6 -7.84 11.87 6.57
C ARG A 6 -6.78 11.21 5.69
N GLY A 7 -6.58 9.90 5.78
CA GLY A 7 -5.62 9.17 4.93
C GLY A 7 -6.22 8.84 3.56
N GLY A 8 -7.35 8.15 3.54
CA GLY A 8 -8.01 7.71 2.29
C GLY A 8 -8.50 8.86 1.40
N SER A 9 -8.68 10.07 1.92
CA SER A 9 -9.22 11.21 1.14
C SER A 9 -8.29 11.70 0.04
N TYR A 10 -6.97 11.80 0.28
CA TYR A 10 -6.03 12.21 -0.77
C TYR A 10 -5.89 11.14 -1.86
N LEU A 11 -5.86 9.86 -1.47
CA LEU A 11 -5.81 8.76 -2.41
C LEU A 11 -7.07 8.70 -3.27
N LYS A 12 -8.26 8.81 -2.66
CA LYS A 12 -9.54 8.88 -3.39
C LYS A 12 -9.57 10.05 -4.36
N ALA A 13 -9.12 11.24 -3.95
CA ALA A 13 -9.06 12.40 -4.83
C ALA A 13 -8.16 12.18 -6.06
N LEU A 14 -7.00 11.53 -5.89
CA LEU A 14 -6.12 11.19 -7.01
C LEU A 14 -6.77 10.16 -7.96
N LEU A 15 -7.40 9.14 -7.39
CA LEU A 15 -8.12 8.12 -8.16
C LEU A 15 -9.29 8.71 -8.94
N ASP A 16 -10.06 9.62 -8.33
CA ASP A 16 -11.17 10.35 -8.95
C ASP A 16 -10.73 11.26 -10.10
N LEU A 17 -9.50 11.77 -10.04
CA LEU A 17 -8.88 12.51 -11.14
C LEU A 17 -8.33 11.59 -12.25
N GLY A 18 -8.50 10.27 -12.13
CA GLY A 18 -8.06 9.29 -13.12
C GLY A 18 -6.60 8.89 -12.99
N ALA A 19 -6.00 9.01 -11.81
CA ALA A 19 -4.66 8.50 -11.57
C ALA A 19 -4.57 6.99 -11.87
N ASP A 20 -3.50 6.60 -12.56
CA ASP A 20 -3.24 5.21 -12.88
C ASP A 20 -2.69 4.47 -11.65
N VAL A 21 -3.49 3.56 -11.09
CA VAL A 21 -3.13 2.73 -9.94
C VAL A 21 -2.00 1.74 -10.25
N GLU A 22 -1.87 1.37 -11.53
CA GLU A 22 -0.89 0.42 -12.03
C GLU A 22 0.39 1.09 -12.52
N ALA A 23 0.50 2.42 -12.44
CA ALA A 23 1.69 3.15 -12.79
C ALA A 23 2.91 2.58 -12.04
N VAL A 24 3.99 2.36 -12.79
CA VAL A 24 5.27 1.85 -12.26
C VAL A 24 6.31 2.97 -12.21
N ASP A 25 7.08 3.01 -11.13
CA ASP A 25 8.29 3.83 -11.07
C ASP A 25 9.48 3.14 -11.77
N ASN A 26 10.65 3.80 -11.75
CA ASN A 26 11.88 3.28 -12.35
C ASN A 26 12.40 1.98 -11.73
N MET A 27 11.89 1.59 -10.55
CA MET A 27 12.21 0.35 -9.86
C MET A 27 11.12 -0.73 -10.06
N GLY A 28 10.12 -0.47 -10.90
CA GLY A 28 8.98 -1.37 -11.10
C GLY A 28 7.98 -1.34 -9.94
N TRP A 29 8.05 -0.33 -9.07
CA TRP A 29 7.13 -0.20 -7.95
C TRP A 29 5.83 0.42 -8.39
N ARG A 30 4.74 -0.18 -7.95
CA ARG A 30 3.37 0.30 -8.14
C ARG A 30 2.82 0.90 -6.85
N ALA A 31 1.65 1.53 -6.93
CA ALA A 31 0.96 2.08 -5.76
C ALA A 31 0.88 1.06 -4.61
N LEU A 32 0.48 -0.19 -4.89
CA LEU A 32 0.32 -1.23 -3.87
C LEU A 32 1.64 -1.61 -3.19
N HIS A 33 2.76 -1.69 -3.92
CA HIS A 33 4.09 -1.91 -3.34
C HIS A 33 4.47 -0.79 -2.37
N THR A 34 4.17 0.44 -2.75
CA THR A 34 4.55 1.65 -2.03
C THR A 34 3.76 1.82 -0.74
N VAL A 35 2.47 1.47 -0.75
CA VAL A 35 1.63 1.48 0.45
C VAL A 35 2.14 0.46 1.47
N ILE A 36 2.66 -0.69 1.03
CA ILE A 36 3.09 -1.77 1.94
C ILE A 36 4.49 -1.51 2.54
N LYS A 37 5.44 -0.96 1.76
CA LYS A 37 6.82 -0.81 2.25
C LYS A 37 6.90 0.24 3.37
N PRO A 38 7.31 -0.13 4.60
CA PRO A 38 7.64 0.86 5.61
C PRO A 38 8.89 1.63 5.18
N GLY A 39 8.77 2.96 5.02
CA GLY A 39 9.91 3.85 4.92
C GLY A 39 10.63 3.99 6.27
N PRO A 40 11.91 4.41 6.28
CA PRO A 40 12.61 4.75 7.51
C PRO A 40 11.92 5.98 8.13
N GLY A 41 11.04 5.75 9.10
CA GLY A 41 10.19 6.79 9.71
C GLY A 41 8.71 6.74 9.34
N ASN A 42 8.25 5.76 8.53
CA ASN A 42 6.82 5.50 8.38
C ASN A 42 6.30 4.83 9.65
N VAL A 43 5.78 5.65 10.56
CA VAL A 43 5.29 5.24 11.88
C VAL A 43 3.86 4.68 11.86
N PHE A 44 3.20 4.63 10.70
CA PHE A 44 1.76 4.39 10.67
C PHE A 44 1.36 3.28 9.70
N MET A 45 1.70 2.03 10.06
CA MET A 45 1.05 0.84 9.49
C MET A 45 -0.48 0.89 9.71
N GLU A 46 -0.95 1.56 10.77
CA GLU A 46 -2.39 1.73 11.05
C GLU A 46 -3.18 2.31 9.86
N TYR A 47 -2.58 3.21 9.07
CA TYR A 47 -3.24 3.79 7.89
C TYR A 47 -2.97 3.01 6.60
N GLN A 48 -1.96 2.13 6.55
CA GLN A 48 -1.65 1.33 5.35
C GLN A 48 -2.82 0.43 4.96
N LEU A 49 -3.49 -0.16 5.95
CA LEU A 49 -4.67 -1.00 5.72
C LEU A 49 -5.79 -0.20 5.04
N ASP A 50 -6.01 1.05 5.44
CA ASP A 50 -7.02 1.92 4.84
C ASP A 50 -6.68 2.31 3.41
N TYR A 51 -5.41 2.60 3.12
CA TYR A 51 -4.96 2.85 1.74
C TYR A 51 -5.11 1.60 0.86
N ILE A 52 -4.75 0.42 1.35
CA ILE A 52 -4.95 -0.84 0.63
C ILE A 52 -6.44 -1.06 0.34
N LYS A 53 -7.31 -0.90 1.35
CA LYS A 53 -8.76 -1.02 1.17
C LYS A 53 -9.28 -0.05 0.10
N VAL A 54 -8.88 1.22 0.15
CA VAL A 54 -9.30 2.21 -0.85
C VAL A 54 -8.84 1.84 -2.26
N LEU A 55 -7.59 1.38 -2.43
CA LEU A 55 -7.10 0.91 -3.73
C LEU A 55 -7.93 -0.27 -4.28
N LEU A 56 -8.21 -1.25 -3.41
CA LEU A 56 -8.97 -2.45 -3.78
C LEU A 56 -10.46 -2.16 -4.03
N GLU A 57 -11.06 -1.27 -3.26
CA GLU A 57 -12.45 -0.84 -3.42
C GLU A 57 -12.65 -0.03 -4.71
N TYR A 58 -11.71 0.86 -5.04
CA TYR A 58 -11.81 1.71 -6.21
C TYR A 58 -11.53 0.96 -7.52
N ALA A 59 -10.63 -0.02 -7.49
CA ALA A 59 -10.08 -0.64 -8.68
C ALA A 59 -9.91 -2.17 -8.59
N PRO A 60 -10.95 -2.93 -8.18
CA PRO A 60 -10.83 -4.36 -7.86
C PRO A 60 -10.36 -5.25 -9.03
N HIS A 61 -10.55 -4.78 -10.28
CA HIS A 61 -10.13 -5.50 -11.49
C HIS A 61 -8.95 -4.87 -12.23
N LYS A 62 -8.44 -3.73 -11.75
CA LYS A 62 -7.26 -3.08 -12.36
C LYS A 62 -6.00 -3.32 -11.54
N VAL A 63 -6.12 -3.58 -10.24
CA VAL A 63 -4.98 -3.79 -9.37
C VAL A 63 -4.39 -5.19 -9.58
N ASP A 64 -3.13 -5.25 -10.01
CA ASP A 64 -2.37 -6.51 -10.11
C ASP A 64 -1.71 -6.83 -8.75
N LEU A 65 -2.30 -7.79 -8.04
CA LEU A 65 -1.83 -8.23 -6.72
C LEU A 65 -0.52 -9.02 -6.78
N ASP A 66 -0.18 -9.56 -7.95
CA ASP A 66 1.01 -10.38 -8.18
C ASP A 66 2.10 -9.62 -8.96
N ALA A 67 1.86 -8.33 -9.23
CA ALA A 67 2.83 -7.44 -9.85
C ALA A 67 4.18 -7.55 -9.15
N ARG A 68 5.27 -7.49 -9.92
CA ARG A 68 6.63 -7.62 -9.38
C ARG A 68 7.42 -6.35 -9.61
N THR A 69 8.14 -5.92 -8.58
CA THR A 69 9.19 -4.90 -8.74
C THR A 69 10.33 -5.43 -9.62
N ASN A 70 11.26 -4.56 -10.01
CA ASN A 70 12.48 -4.96 -10.73
C ASN A 70 13.38 -5.90 -9.91
N GLN A 71 13.16 -6.00 -8.59
CA GLN A 71 13.82 -6.95 -7.71
C GLN A 71 13.04 -8.27 -7.59
N GLY A 72 11.95 -8.44 -8.34
CA GLY A 72 11.11 -9.62 -8.33
C GLY A 72 10.18 -9.74 -7.12
N GLN A 73 10.04 -8.67 -6.33
CA GLN A 73 9.22 -8.65 -5.12
C GLN A 73 7.77 -8.37 -5.46
N THR A 74 6.84 -9.18 -4.95
CA THR A 74 5.40 -8.93 -4.97
C THR A 74 4.97 -8.07 -3.78
N PRO A 75 3.78 -7.44 -3.81
CA PRO A 75 3.17 -6.78 -2.67
C PRO A 75 3.19 -7.66 -1.41
N MET A 76 2.78 -8.93 -1.54
CA MET A 76 2.76 -9.89 -0.43
C MET A 76 4.16 -10.20 0.10
N SER A 77 5.17 -10.35 -0.78
CA SER A 77 6.55 -10.61 -0.35
C SER A 77 7.15 -9.43 0.43
N LEU A 78 6.76 -8.20 0.11
CA LEU A 78 7.16 -7.00 0.85
C LEU A 78 6.49 -6.95 2.22
N LEU A 79 5.21 -7.32 2.30
CA LEU A 79 4.47 -7.38 3.56
C LEU A 79 5.15 -8.36 4.52
N ILE A 80 5.33 -9.61 4.10
CA ILE A 80 5.98 -10.65 4.92
C ILE A 80 7.43 -10.24 5.28
N GLY A 81 8.18 -9.71 4.31
CA GLY A 81 9.55 -9.24 4.55
C GLY A 81 9.62 -8.12 5.59
N SER A 82 8.61 -7.24 5.66
CA SER A 82 8.53 -6.18 6.66
C SER A 82 8.27 -6.72 8.08
N TYR A 83 7.40 -7.72 8.24
CA TYR A 83 7.15 -8.38 9.52
C TYR A 83 8.39 -9.09 10.06
N ILE A 84 9.15 -9.78 9.18
CA ILE A 84 10.39 -10.45 9.59
C ILE A 84 11.47 -9.42 9.99
N LYS A 85 11.52 -8.28 9.30
CA LYS A 85 12.51 -7.23 9.56
C LYS A 85 12.17 -6.39 10.80
N TYR A 86 10.89 -6.28 11.16
CA TYR A 86 10.39 -5.50 12.29
C TYR A 86 9.46 -6.37 13.17
N PRO A 87 10.00 -7.40 13.86
CA PRO A 87 9.21 -8.44 14.54
C PRO A 87 8.51 -7.98 15.82
N GLU A 88 8.90 -6.83 16.37
CA GLU A 88 8.31 -6.22 17.56
C GLU A 88 7.12 -5.30 17.26
N PHE A 89 6.62 -5.34 16.02
CA PHE A 89 5.36 -4.72 15.66
C PHE A 89 4.21 -5.70 15.94
N PRO A 90 3.30 -5.40 16.88
CA PRO A 90 2.15 -6.25 17.15
C PRO A 90 1.38 -6.47 15.85
N GLY A 91 1.02 -7.72 15.59
CA GLY A 91 0.14 -8.03 14.46
C GLY A 91 -1.19 -7.28 14.61
N PRO A 92 -2.05 -7.27 13.57
CA PRO A 92 -3.39 -6.71 13.69
C PRO A 92 -4.26 -7.34 14.81
N ASP A 93 -3.77 -8.40 15.47
CA ASP A 93 -4.45 -9.19 16.50
C ASP A 93 -3.79 -9.12 17.90
N ASP A 94 -2.82 -8.23 18.14
CA ASP A 94 -2.15 -8.03 19.45
C ASP A 94 -2.63 -6.77 20.20
#